data_AF-A0A2S7U135-F1
#
_entry.id   AF-A0A2S7U135-F1
#
_cell.length_a   1.000
_cell.length_b   1.000
_cell.length_c   1.000
_cell.angle_alpha   90.00
_cell.angle_beta   90.00
_cell.angle_gamma   90.00
#
_symmetry.space_group_name_H-M   'P 1'
#
loop_
_entity.id
_entity.type
_entity.pdbx_description
1 polymer ?
#
loop_
_entity_poly.entity_id
_entity_poly.type
_entity_poly.pdbx_seq_one_letter_code
_entity_poly.pdbx_strand_id
1 'polypeptide(L)'
;MVLDLEIGAVLFIGKGKGGDALQSFRKRIQSKAKQIKAVTMDMSNAYSAWVREVLPETEIIYDHFHVIKLMNDRMDGLRRSTMNKLAEKQKKELKGKRFLLLRNQENLSCEAAYELKKLRFEF
;
A
#
# COMPACT_ATOMS: atom_id res chain seq x y z
N MET A 1 13.15 -8.46 4.88
CA MET A 1 13.18 -9.91 4.62
C MET A 1 12.90 -10.11 3.15
N VAL A 2 13.59 -11.03 2.48
CA VAL A 2 13.37 -11.40 1.08
C VAL A 2 12.85 -12.83 1.06
N LEU A 3 11.77 -13.04 0.33
CA LEU A 3 11.03 -14.30 0.24
C LEU A 3 11.00 -14.77 -1.21
N ASP A 4 10.95 -16.09 -1.37
CA ASP A 4 10.46 -16.71 -2.59
C ASP A 4 8.92 -16.78 -2.51
N LEU A 5 8.23 -16.22 -3.50
CA LEU A 5 6.78 -16.14 -3.52
C LEU A 5 6.11 -17.48 -3.85
N GLU A 6 6.77 -18.38 -4.57
CA GLU A 6 6.18 -19.66 -4.98
C GLU A 6 6.19 -20.68 -3.85
N ILE A 7 7.34 -20.82 -3.18
CA ILE A 7 7.54 -21.83 -2.13
C ILE A 7 7.48 -21.26 -0.71
N GLY A 8 7.37 -19.94 -0.55
CA GLY A 8 7.35 -19.26 0.75
C GLY A 8 8.68 -19.32 1.51
N ALA A 9 9.77 -19.71 0.85
CA ALA A 9 11.07 -19.86 1.48
C ALA A 9 11.70 -18.49 1.78
N VAL A 10 12.32 -18.38 2.96
CA VAL A 10 13.08 -17.18 3.32
C VAL A 10 14.44 -17.22 2.66
N LEU A 11 14.64 -16.36 1.66
CA LEU A 11 15.91 -16.25 0.93
C LEU A 11 16.94 -15.44 1.71
N PHE A 12 16.50 -14.41 2.43
CA PHE A 12 17.38 -13.52 3.18
C PHE A 12 16.67 -12.70 4.27
N ILE A 13 17.33 -12.51 5.40
CA ILE A 13 16.90 -11.62 6.48
C ILE A 13 18.00 -10.59 6.70
N GLY A 14 17.72 -9.33 6.34
CA GLY A 14 18.58 -8.19 6.63
C GLY A 14 18.20 -7.51 7.94
N LYS A 15 19.17 -6.94 8.65
CA LYS A 15 18.93 -6.06 9.80
C LYS A 15 18.78 -4.62 9.31
N GLY A 16 17.66 -3.97 9.63
CA GLY A 16 17.37 -2.58 9.25
C GLY A 16 16.25 -2.44 8.23
N LYS A 17 15.96 -1.19 7.85
CA LYS A 17 14.87 -0.82 6.91
C LYS A 17 15.35 -0.13 5.63
N GLY A 18 16.67 0.06 5.48
CA GLY A 18 17.27 0.73 4.32
C GLY A 18 17.83 -0.25 3.30
N GLY A 19 18.17 0.24 2.11
CA GLY A 19 18.82 -0.56 1.05
C GLY A 19 20.13 -1.22 1.49
N ASP A 20 20.82 -0.63 2.46
CA ASP A 20 22.03 -1.20 3.08
C ASP A 20 21.79 -2.58 3.71
N ALA A 21 20.59 -2.83 4.21
CA ALA A 21 20.21 -4.12 4.77
C ALA A 21 20.27 -5.25 3.73
N LEU A 22 20.24 -4.93 2.43
CA LEU A 22 20.31 -5.88 1.31
C LEU A 22 21.71 -5.97 0.68
N GLN A 23 22.70 -5.20 1.13
CA GLN A 23 24.04 -5.24 0.53
C GLN A 23 24.66 -6.64 0.57
N SER A 24 24.56 -7.34 1.70
CA SER A 24 25.05 -8.72 1.83
C SER A 24 24.30 -9.71 0.92
N PHE A 25 23.06 -9.39 0.56
CA PHE A 25 22.25 -10.20 -0.35
C PHE A 25 22.61 -10.00 -1.82
N ARG A 26 23.15 -8.83 -2.19
CA ARG A 26 23.57 -8.49 -3.56
C ARG A 26 24.43 -9.58 -4.20
N LYS A 27 25.50 -10.02 -3.51
CA LYS A 27 26.43 -11.04 -4.02
C LYS A 27 25.73 -12.36 -4.36
N ARG A 28 24.67 -12.71 -3.62
CA ARG A 28 23.92 -13.96 -3.79
C ARG A 28 22.93 -13.89 -4.94
N ILE A 29 22.32 -12.73 -5.18
CA ILE A 29 21.30 -12.56 -6.22
C ILE A 29 21.92 -12.23 -7.59
N GLN A 30 23.12 -11.64 -7.62
CA GLN A 30 23.73 -11.11 -8.85
C GLN A 30 23.93 -12.17 -9.95
N SER A 31 24.28 -13.41 -9.58
CA SER A 31 24.42 -14.51 -10.55
C SER A 31 23.09 -14.94 -11.18
N LYS A 32 21.97 -14.66 -10.52
CA LYS A 32 20.61 -14.97 -10.96
C LYS A 32 19.84 -13.75 -11.43
N ALA A 33 20.44 -12.57 -11.46
CA ALA A 33 19.74 -11.30 -11.73
C ALA A 33 18.89 -11.35 -13.02
N LYS A 34 19.45 -11.90 -14.10
CA LYS A 34 18.76 -12.05 -15.40
C LYS A 34 17.59 -13.03 -15.40
N GLN A 35 17.46 -13.88 -14.38
CA GLN A 35 16.37 -14.83 -14.24
C GLN A 35 15.18 -14.23 -13.51
N ILE A 36 15.37 -13.08 -12.84
CA ILE A 36 14.34 -12.44 -12.01
C ILE A 36 13.55 -11.48 -12.88
N LYS A 37 12.30 -11.84 -13.16
CA LYS A 37 11.41 -11.04 -14.00
C LYS A 37 10.68 -9.96 -13.22
N ALA A 38 10.27 -10.26 -12.00
CA ALA A 38 9.55 -9.31 -11.15
C ALA A 38 9.97 -9.45 -9.69
N VAL A 39 9.90 -8.35 -8.95
CA VAL A 39 10.04 -8.31 -7.49
C VAL A 39 8.86 -7.56 -6.90
N THR A 40 8.18 -8.21 -5.97
CA THR A 40 7.14 -7.58 -5.16
C THR A 40 7.75 -6.99 -3.90
N MET A 41 7.56 -5.70 -3.66
CA MET A 41 8.12 -4.98 -2.52
C MET A 41 7.16 -3.96 -1.92
N ASP A 42 7.52 -3.43 -0.75
CA ASP A 42 6.87 -2.25 -0.20
C ASP A 42 7.20 -0.98 -1.04
N MET A 43 6.54 0.14 -0.75
CA MET A 43 6.79 1.42 -1.45
C MET A 43 8.01 2.18 -0.91
N SER A 44 9.04 1.50 -0.38
CA SER A 44 10.26 2.14 0.11
C SER A 44 11.15 2.61 -1.03
N ASN A 45 11.39 3.92 -1.10
CA ASN A 45 12.34 4.52 -2.05
C ASN A 45 13.73 3.87 -1.97
N ALA A 46 14.18 3.49 -0.76
CA ALA A 46 15.48 2.87 -0.56
C ALA A 46 15.56 1.46 -1.19
N TYR A 47 14.50 0.66 -1.09
CA TYR A 47 14.46 -0.66 -1.73
C TYR A 47 14.24 -0.55 -3.24
N SER A 48 13.39 0.36 -3.71
CA SER A 48 13.22 0.59 -5.14
C SER A 48 14.51 1.06 -5.81
N ALA A 49 15.29 1.93 -5.16
CA ALA A 49 16.61 2.33 -5.65
C ALA A 49 17.58 1.14 -5.71
N TRP A 50 17.63 0.33 -4.65
CA TRP A 50 18.49 -0.86 -4.59
C TRP A 50 18.14 -1.88 -5.68
N VAL A 51 16.85 -2.17 -5.90
CA VAL A 51 16.43 -3.11 -6.96
C VAL A 51 16.77 -2.56 -8.34
N ARG A 52 16.55 -1.27 -8.61
CA ARG A 52 16.95 -0.68 -9.90
C ARG A 52 18.46 -0.75 -10.15
N GLU A 53 19.27 -0.64 -9.10
CA GLU A 53 20.73 -0.76 -9.22
C GLU A 53 21.18 -2.22 -9.45
N VAL A 54 20.60 -3.18 -8.71
CA VAL A 54 21.07 -4.57 -8.68
C VAL A 54 20.38 -5.44 -9.74
N LEU A 55 19.12 -5.13 -10.07
CA LEU A 55 18.22 -5.88 -10.92
C LEU A 55 17.52 -4.93 -11.93
N PRO A 56 18.28 -4.30 -12.85
CA PRO A 56 17.75 -3.25 -13.73
C PRO A 56 16.69 -3.75 -14.73
N GLU A 57 16.70 -5.04 -15.07
CA GLU A 57 15.77 -5.67 -16.01
C GLU A 57 14.50 -6.20 -15.33
N THR A 58 14.37 -6.05 -14.01
CA THR A 58 13.27 -6.60 -13.23
C THR A 58 12.16 -5.59 -13.03
N GLU A 59 10.90 -6.03 -13.22
CA GLU A 59 9.73 -5.22 -12.92
C GLU A 59 9.51 -5.08 -11.40
N ILE A 60 9.32 -3.85 -10.93
CA ILE A 60 8.97 -3.56 -9.54
C ILE A 60 7.45 -3.54 -9.42
N ILE A 61 6.93 -4.49 -8.64
CA ILE A 61 5.52 -4.57 -8.29
C ILE A 61 5.36 -4.11 -6.84
N TYR A 62 4.52 -3.12 -6.58
CA TYR A 62 4.20 -2.75 -5.21
C TYR A 62 3.14 -3.67 -4.65
N ASP A 63 3.40 -4.17 -3.44
CA ASP A 63 2.45 -5.04 -2.74
C ASP A 63 1.09 -4.34 -2.53
N HIS A 64 0.03 -5.07 -2.85
CA HIS A 64 -1.35 -4.61 -2.83
C HIS A 64 -1.77 -4.14 -1.42
N PHE A 65 -1.35 -4.84 -0.36
CA PHE A 65 -1.71 -4.48 1.01
C PHE A 65 -1.18 -3.09 1.39
N HIS A 66 0.09 -2.79 1.07
CA HIS A 66 0.67 -1.48 1.35
C HIS A 66 -0.01 -0.35 0.56
N VAL A 67 -0.40 -0.60 -0.69
CA VAL A 67 -1.12 0.38 -1.52
C VAL A 67 -2.50 0.70 -0.92
N ILE A 68 -3.27 -0.33 -0.57
CA ILE A 68 -4.61 -0.15 0.04
C ILE A 68 -4.50 0.54 1.39
N LYS A 69 -3.51 0.16 2.21
CA LYS A 69 -3.25 0.81 3.50
C LYS A 69 -2.98 2.30 3.33
N LEU A 70 -2.12 2.69 2.39
CA LEU A 70 -1.81 4.10 2.10
C LEU A 70 -3.06 4.88 1.68
N MET A 71 -3.90 4.30 0.81
CA MET A 71 -5.15 4.93 0.38
C MET A 71 -6.11 5.11 1.56
N ASN A 72 -6.26 4.09 2.41
CA ASN A 72 -7.13 4.15 3.60
C ASN A 72 -6.66 5.21 4.59
N ASP A 73 -5.35 5.28 4.87
CA ASP A 73 -4.77 6.28 5.76
C ASP A 73 -5.00 7.71 5.23
N ARG A 74 -4.88 7.89 3.91
CA ARG A 74 -5.17 9.18 3.26
C ARG A 74 -6.64 9.55 3.33
N MET A 75 -7.53 8.59 3.07
CA MET A 75 -8.99 8.77 3.19
C MET A 75 -9.39 9.13 4.62
N ASP A 76 -8.82 8.49 5.63
CA ASP A 76 -9.06 8.82 7.03
C ASP A 76 -8.51 10.21 7.41
N GLY A 77 -7.39 10.61 6.83
CA GLY A 77 -6.85 11.96 6.96
C GLY A 77 -7.80 13.02 6.39
N LEU A 78 -8.29 12.81 5.16
CA LEU A 78 -9.25 13.69 4.51
C LEU A 78 -10.55 13.78 5.31
N ARG A 79 -11.12 12.64 5.71
CA ARG A 79 -12.34 12.59 6.53
C ARG A 79 -12.19 13.41 7.82
N ARG A 80 -11.06 13.28 8.53
CA ARG A 80 -10.79 14.08 9.75
C ARG A 80 -10.67 15.57 9.44
N SER A 81 -9.93 15.93 8.39
CA SER A 81 -9.79 17.33 7.96
C SER A 81 -11.14 17.95 7.58
N THR A 82 -11.96 17.24 6.80
CA THR A 82 -13.31 17.68 6.42
C THR A 82 -14.19 17.82 7.67
N MET A 83 -14.21 16.82 8.55
CA MET A 83 -15.00 16.86 9.79
C MET A 83 -14.65 18.06 10.68
N ASN A 84 -13.38 18.48 10.72
CA ASN A 84 -12.96 19.66 11.49
C ASN A 84 -13.47 20.98 10.91
N LYS A 85 -13.76 21.04 9.60
CA LYS A 85 -14.20 22.25 8.88
C LYS A 85 -15.73 22.37 8.78
N LEU A 86 -16.46 21.28 8.94
CA LEU A 86 -17.91 21.25 8.78
C LEU A 86 -18.66 21.89 9.95
N ALA A 87 -19.89 22.37 9.70
CA ALA A 87 -20.81 22.79 10.76
C ALA A 87 -21.30 21.58 11.57
N GLU A 88 -21.76 21.80 12.82
CA GLU A 88 -22.17 20.70 13.73
C GLU A 88 -23.24 19.76 13.15
N LYS A 89 -24.17 20.28 12.35
CA LYS A 89 -25.19 19.45 11.67
C LYS A 89 -24.55 18.47 10.69
N GLN A 90 -23.64 18.95 9.85
CA GLN A 90 -22.90 18.17 8.87
C GLN A 90 -21.90 17.19 9.51
N LYS A 91 -21.30 17.56 10.65
CA LYS A 91 -20.46 16.63 11.43
C LYS A 91 -21.25 15.41 11.90
N LYS A 92 -22.49 15.60 12.34
CA LYS A 92 -23.37 14.48 12.75
C LYS A 92 -23.67 13.55 11.59
N GLU A 93 -23.84 14.08 10.38
CA GLU A 93 -24.09 13.28 9.18
C GLU A 93 -22.86 12.45 8.76
N LEU A 94 -21.64 12.99 8.91
CA LEU A 94 -20.41 12.27 8.58
C LEU A 94 -19.96 11.30 9.71
N LYS A 95 -20.48 11.46 10.93
CA LYS A 95 -20.11 10.64 12.09
C LYS A 95 -20.56 9.19 11.88
N GLY A 96 -19.68 8.24 12.19
CA GLY A 96 -19.95 6.81 12.04
C GLY A 96 -19.82 6.26 10.61
N LYS A 97 -19.70 7.13 9.60
CA LYS A 97 -19.63 6.72 8.18
C LYS A 97 -18.23 6.35 7.68
N ARG A 98 -17.25 6.18 8.59
CA ARG A 98 -15.85 5.83 8.24
C ARG A 98 -15.79 4.59 7.35
N PHE A 99 -16.43 3.50 7.75
CA PHE A 99 -16.35 2.23 7.04
C PHE A 99 -17.04 2.26 5.67
N LEU A 100 -17.99 3.17 5.43
CA LEU A 100 -18.57 3.36 4.10
C LEU A 100 -17.54 3.87 3.10
N LEU A 101 -16.55 4.65 3.55
CA LEU A 101 -15.48 5.20 2.72
C LEU A 101 -14.32 4.22 2.50
N LEU A 102 -14.14 3.25 3.40
CA LEU A 102 -13.00 2.32 3.41
C LEU A 102 -13.33 0.92 2.89
N ARG A 103 -14.61 0.58 2.75
CA ARG A 103 -15.03 -0.72 2.18
C ARG A 103 -14.98 -0.67 0.67
N ASN A 104 -14.67 -1.83 0.07
CA ASN A 104 -14.75 -1.98 -1.37
C ASN A 104 -16.20 -1.86 -1.85
N GLN A 105 -16.38 -1.31 -3.05
CA GLN A 105 -17.70 -1.00 -3.59
C GLN A 105 -18.55 -2.24 -3.82
N GLU A 106 -17.94 -3.33 -4.25
CA GLU A 106 -18.59 -4.63 -4.47
C GLU A 106 -19.13 -5.28 -3.19
N ASN A 107 -18.64 -4.85 -2.02
CA ASN A 107 -19.04 -5.36 -0.71
C ASN A 107 -20.07 -4.46 0.00
N LEU A 108 -20.60 -3.44 -0.69
CA LEU A 108 -21.62 -2.54 -0.15
C LEU A 108 -23.03 -3.06 -0.46
N SER A 109 -23.95 -2.92 0.50
CA SER A 109 -25.38 -3.07 0.21
C SER A 109 -25.87 -1.93 -0.68
N CYS A 110 -27.05 -2.08 -1.30
CA CYS A 110 -27.66 -1.04 -2.12
C CYS A 110 -27.82 0.29 -1.34
N GLU A 111 -28.24 0.22 -0.08
CA GLU A 111 -28.41 1.37 0.80
C GLU A 111 -27.06 2.02 1.11
N ALA A 112 -26.05 1.22 1.43
CA ALA A 112 -24.70 1.70 1.74
C ALA A 112 -24.03 2.36 0.52
N ALA A 113 -24.28 1.83 -0.69
CA ALA A 113 -23.79 2.40 -1.94
C ALA A 113 -24.48 3.73 -2.28
N TYR A 114 -25.79 3.85 -2.02
CA TYR A 114 -26.51 5.11 -2.16
C TYR A 114 -25.98 6.18 -1.20
N GLU A 115 -25.81 5.81 0.08
CA GLU A 115 -25.22 6.70 1.10
C GLU A 115 -23.79 7.13 0.73
N LEU A 116 -22.96 6.21 0.23
CA LEU A 116 -21.62 6.56 -0.24
C LEU A 116 -21.65 7.56 -1.40
N LYS A 117 -22.56 7.38 -2.37
CA LYS A 117 -22.73 8.35 -3.47
C LYS A 117 -23.13 9.72 -2.93
N LYS A 118 -24.12 9.77 -2.04
CA LYS A 118 -24.58 11.01 -1.41
C LYS A 118 -23.42 11.75 -0.73
N LEU A 119 -22.61 11.05 0.07
CA LEU A 119 -21.44 11.63 0.74
C LEU A 119 -20.40 12.20 -0.22
N ARG A 120 -20.24 11.64 -1.43
CA ARG A 120 -19.26 12.13 -2.42
C ARG A 120 -19.68 13.43 -3.10
N PHE A 121 -20.98 13.77 -3.08
CA PHE A 121 -21.50 14.98 -3.72
C PHE A 121 -21.84 16.09 -2.73
N GLU A 122 -22.04 15.77 -1.45
CA GLU A 122 -22.45 16.74 -0.41
C GLU A 122 -21.29 17.38 0.36
N PHE A 123 -20.07 16.83 0.26
CA PHE A 123 -18.88 17.25 1.00
C PHE A 123 -17.67 17.47 0.09
#